data_AF-A0A4Z2C644-F1
#
_entry.id   AF-A0A4Z2C644-F1
#
_cell.length_a   1.000
_cell.length_b   1.000
_cell.length_c   1.000
_cell.angle_alpha   90.00
_cell.angle_beta   90.00
_cell.angle_gamma   90.00
#
_symmetry.space_group_name_H-M   'P 1'
#
loop_
_entity.id
_entity.type
_entity.pdbx_description
1 polymer ?
#
loop_
_entity_poly.entity_id
_entity_poly.type
_entity_poly.pdbx_seq_one_letter_code
_entity_poly.pdbx_strand_id
1 'polypeptide(L)'
;MLTAVSNWISAEIIICDSVKQQAALLTKLLWVGKHCYESRNFATAMQVLCGLENPIVRQLPAWKHLSSKVCEILEELRAVQVFLKSDDLCLTREEGARKPRPTLPSVHILAMHVQQLEIGAFTLATGAYKWNKLRNIAKVASQVQAFQEAAFPYSPDRRLQAYLRRRIAQLAASAVHLLAPDGDSGLQQSSESQTRKIQEKLRRMKASFH
;
A
#
# COMPACT_ATOMS: atom_id res chain seq x y z
N MET A 1 -5.34 12.05 5.26
CA MET A 1 -6.44 11.07 5.08
C MET A 1 -5.99 9.78 4.40
N LEU A 2 -5.22 9.81 3.30
CA LEU A 2 -4.84 8.59 2.56
C LEU A 2 -4.08 7.53 3.38
N THR A 3 -3.30 7.97 4.38
CA THR A 3 -2.50 7.10 5.26
C THR A 3 -3.15 6.80 6.60
N ALA A 4 -4.33 7.35 6.91
CA ALA A 4 -4.91 7.26 8.24
C ALA A 4 -5.24 5.81 8.64
N VAL A 5 -5.77 5.02 7.70
CA VAL A 5 -6.07 3.60 7.90
C VAL A 5 -4.80 2.79 8.09
N SER A 6 -3.78 3.01 7.24
CA SER A 6 -2.48 2.32 7.36
C SER A 6 -1.79 2.63 8.69
N ASN A 7 -1.77 3.90 9.10
CA ASN A 7 -1.20 4.33 10.38
C ASN A 7 -1.97 3.75 11.57
N TRP A 8 -3.30 3.77 11.51
CA TRP A 8 -4.15 3.12 12.50
C TRP A 8 -3.83 1.64 12.63
N ILE A 9 -3.72 0.92 11.51
CA ILE A 9 -3.38 -0.51 11.48
C ILE A 9 -2.02 -0.75 12.16
N SER A 10 -0.99 0.01 11.78
CA SER A 10 0.33 -0.13 12.38
C SER A 10 0.30 0.14 13.89
N ALA A 11 -0.34 1.24 14.29
CA ALA A 11 -0.47 1.62 15.69
C ALA A 11 -1.21 0.55 16.51
N GLU A 12 -2.34 0.04 16.02
CA GLU A 12 -3.15 -0.96 16.72
C GLU A 12 -2.38 -2.26 16.96
N ILE A 13 -1.50 -2.66 16.05
CA ILE A 13 -0.60 -3.80 16.24
C ILE A 13 0.46 -3.49 17.29
N ILE A 14 1.10 -2.33 17.22
CA ILE A 14 2.22 -1.98 18.11
C ILE A 14 1.75 -1.84 19.56
N ILE A 15 0.58 -1.27 19.81
CA ILE A 15 0.04 -1.05 21.16
C ILE A 15 -0.52 -2.31 21.83
N CYS A 16 -0.52 -3.47 21.16
CA CYS A 16 -0.97 -4.71 21.78
C CYS A 16 -0.04 -5.13 22.93
N ASP A 17 -0.62 -5.57 24.05
CA ASP A 17 0.11 -5.86 25.29
C ASP A 17 0.95 -7.15 25.24
N SER A 18 0.80 -7.97 24.19
CA SER A 18 1.52 -9.23 24.06
C SER A 18 1.76 -9.65 22.60
N VAL A 19 2.84 -10.40 22.40
CA VAL A 19 3.19 -11.03 21.10
C VAL A 19 2.06 -11.93 20.60
N LYS A 20 1.33 -12.59 21.50
CA LYS A 20 0.17 -13.43 21.16
C LYS A 20 -0.98 -12.60 20.59
N GLN A 21 -1.30 -11.46 21.21
CA GLN A 21 -2.33 -10.54 20.70
C GLN A 21 -1.89 -9.90 19.38
N GLN A 22 -0.61 -9.51 19.25
CA GLN A 22 -0.05 -9.02 18.00
C GLN A 22 -0.20 -10.05 16.87
N ALA A 23 0.15 -11.31 17.10
CA ALA A 23 0.03 -12.38 16.10
C ALA A 23 -1.44 -12.63 15.70
N ALA A 24 -2.37 -12.60 16.66
CA ALA A 24 -3.80 -12.72 16.39
C ALA A 24 -4.32 -11.55 15.55
N LEU A 25 -3.91 -10.32 15.86
CA LEU A 25 -4.31 -9.12 15.12
C LEU A 25 -3.71 -9.10 13.70
N LEU A 26 -2.42 -9.45 13.55
CA LEU A 26 -1.76 -9.62 12.26
C LEU A 26 -2.50 -10.64 11.38
N THR A 27 -2.84 -11.81 11.95
CA THR A 27 -3.61 -12.84 11.26
C THR A 27 -4.94 -12.29 10.76
N LYS A 28 -5.69 -11.63 11.65
CA LYS A 28 -7.00 -11.05 11.32
C LYS A 28 -6.88 -10.00 10.21
N LEU A 29 -5.90 -9.11 10.29
CA LEU A 29 -5.70 -8.05 9.30
C LEU A 29 -5.29 -8.60 7.94
N LEU A 30 -4.45 -9.64 7.88
CA LEU A 30 -4.11 -10.32 6.62
C LEU A 30 -5.34 -10.92 5.95
N TRP A 31 -6.22 -11.60 6.72
CA TRP A 31 -7.49 -12.09 6.20
C TRP A 31 -8.42 -10.97 5.72
N VAL A 32 -8.48 -9.85 6.45
CA VAL A 32 -9.23 -8.66 6.02
C VAL A 32 -8.66 -8.11 4.72
N GLY A 33 -7.33 -8.00 4.58
CA GLY A 33 -6.66 -7.57 3.37
C GLY A 33 -6.98 -8.46 2.18
N LYS A 34 -6.91 -9.79 2.36
CA LYS A 34 -7.30 -10.79 1.36
C LYS A 34 -8.75 -10.64 0.94
N HIS A 35 -9.67 -10.56 1.89
CA HIS A 35 -11.08 -10.38 1.60
C HIS A 35 -11.36 -9.08 0.83
N CYS A 36 -10.67 -7.99 1.19
CA CYS A 36 -10.77 -6.72 0.45
C CYS A 36 -10.28 -6.88 -0.98
N TYR A 37 -9.16 -7.56 -1.20
CA TYR A 37 -8.65 -7.87 -2.54
C TYR A 37 -9.64 -8.70 -3.37
N GLU A 38 -10.13 -9.82 -2.83
CA GLU A 38 -11.09 -10.71 -3.50
C GLU A 38 -12.41 -9.98 -3.83
N SER A 39 -12.81 -9.05 -2.97
CA SER A 39 -14.01 -8.21 -3.17
C SER A 39 -13.75 -7.00 -4.06
N ARG A 40 -12.56 -6.88 -4.70
CA ARG A 40 -12.16 -5.73 -5.53
C ARG A 40 -12.15 -4.38 -4.79
N ASN A 41 -12.01 -4.39 -3.46
CA ASN A 41 -11.69 -3.24 -2.64
C ASN A 41 -10.16 -3.09 -2.51
N PHE A 42 -9.54 -2.71 -3.62
CA PHE A 42 -8.09 -2.53 -3.72
C PHE A 42 -7.59 -1.37 -2.84
N ALA A 43 -8.40 -0.33 -2.64
CA ALA A 43 -8.06 0.77 -1.74
C ALA A 43 -7.72 0.28 -0.33
N THR A 44 -8.63 -0.50 0.28
CA THR A 44 -8.46 -0.98 1.65
C THR A 44 -7.39 -2.07 1.72
N ALA A 45 -7.33 -2.97 0.72
CA ALA A 45 -6.29 -4.00 0.65
C ALA A 45 -4.88 -3.38 0.64
N MET A 46 -4.66 -2.30 -0.13
CA MET A 46 -3.38 -1.61 -0.18
C MET A 46 -3.08 -0.82 1.10
N GLN A 47 -4.10 -0.27 1.77
CA GLN A 47 -3.92 0.36 3.10
C GLN A 47 -3.53 -0.66 4.17
N VAL A 48 -4.14 -1.85 4.16
CA VAL A 48 -3.74 -2.97 5.03
C VAL A 48 -2.30 -3.36 4.76
N LEU A 49 -1.94 -3.63 3.50
CA LEU A 49 -0.57 -3.97 3.12
C LEU A 49 0.42 -2.90 3.60
N CYS A 50 0.15 -1.63 3.33
CA CYS A 50 0.99 -0.51 3.75
C CYS A 50 1.18 -0.45 5.28
N GLY A 51 0.11 -0.69 6.06
CA GLY A 51 0.19 -0.73 7.52
C GLY A 51 1.03 -1.91 8.04
N LEU A 52 0.94 -3.07 7.39
CA LEU A 52 1.71 -4.28 7.72
C LEU A 52 3.17 -4.20 7.28
N GLU A 53 3.46 -3.43 6.23
CA GLU A 53 4.82 -3.15 5.73
C GLU A 53 5.52 -2.02 6.47
N ASN A 54 4.86 -1.40 7.46
CA ASN A 54 5.52 -0.46 8.35
C ASN A 54 6.77 -1.12 8.97
N PRO A 55 7.95 -0.45 8.92
CA PRO A 55 9.21 -1.05 9.39
C PRO A 55 9.17 -1.55 10.83
N ILE A 56 8.47 -0.84 11.71
CA ILE A 56 8.32 -1.23 13.13
C ILE A 56 7.48 -2.50 13.22
N VAL A 57 6.35 -2.54 12.52
CA VAL A 57 5.47 -3.72 12.48
C VAL A 57 6.23 -4.93 11.93
N ARG A 58 7.03 -4.77 10.86
CA ARG A 58 7.82 -5.85 10.25
C ARG A 58 8.90 -6.43 11.15
N GLN A 59 9.39 -5.67 12.13
CA GLN A 59 10.40 -6.12 13.08
C GLN A 59 9.81 -6.87 14.29
N LEU A 60 8.48 -6.87 14.46
CA LEU A 60 7.84 -7.53 15.59
C LEU A 60 8.11 -9.05 15.63
N PRO A 61 8.37 -9.63 16.81
CA PRO A 61 8.56 -11.08 16.92
C PRO A 61 7.30 -11.89 16.58
N ALA A 62 6.12 -11.25 16.60
CA ALA A 62 4.83 -11.85 16.32
C ALA A 62 4.74 -12.55 14.96
N TRP A 63 5.50 -12.10 13.96
CA TRP A 63 5.55 -12.75 12.63
C TRP A 63 6.00 -14.22 12.69
N LYS A 64 6.82 -14.60 13.67
CA LYS A 64 7.29 -15.99 13.85
C LYS A 64 6.18 -16.94 14.32
N HIS A 65 5.08 -16.40 14.83
CA HIS A 65 3.94 -17.17 15.34
C HIS A 65 2.81 -17.32 14.32
N LEU A 66 2.96 -16.76 13.12
CA LEU A 66 1.99 -16.90 12.05
C LEU A 66 2.20 -18.24 11.32
N SER A 67 1.11 -18.83 10.84
CA SER A 67 1.18 -20.01 9.98
C SER A 67 1.69 -19.66 8.58
N SER A 68 2.25 -20.64 7.85
CA SER A 68 2.69 -20.46 6.45
C SER A 68 1.59 -19.86 5.58
N LYS A 69 0.37 -20.41 5.68
CA LYS A 69 -0.81 -19.94 4.96
C LYS A 69 -1.11 -18.45 5.19
N VAL A 70 -0.92 -17.96 6.41
CA VAL A 70 -1.15 -16.54 6.73
C VAL A 70 -0.03 -15.67 6.16
N CYS A 71 1.22 -16.12 6.21
CA CYS A 71 2.35 -15.43 5.58
C CYS A 71 2.22 -15.36 4.05
N GLU A 72 1.71 -16.42 3.41
CA GLU A 72 1.46 -16.47 1.97
C GLU A 72 0.48 -15.38 1.52
N ILE A 73 -0.51 -15.03 2.35
CA ILE A 73 -1.44 -13.92 2.06
C ILE A 73 -0.69 -12.59 1.95
N LEU A 74 0.35 -12.36 2.76
CA LEU A 74 1.14 -11.14 2.65
C LEU A 74 1.85 -11.05 1.31
N GLU A 75 2.44 -12.16 0.85
CA GLU A 75 3.11 -12.22 -0.45
C GLU A 75 2.11 -12.06 -1.60
N GLU A 76 0.91 -12.63 -1.48
CA GLU A 76 -0.19 -12.44 -2.43
C GLU A 76 -0.55 -10.94 -2.54
N LEU A 77 -0.72 -10.25 -1.41
CA LEU A 77 -1.02 -8.82 -1.39
C LEU A 77 0.12 -7.98 -2.01
N ARG A 78 1.38 -8.35 -1.80
CA ARG A 78 2.53 -7.70 -2.46
C ARG A 78 2.51 -7.91 -3.97
N ALA A 79 2.23 -9.12 -4.42
CA ALA A 79 2.11 -9.43 -5.85
C ALA A 79 0.98 -8.60 -6.49
N VAL A 80 -0.16 -8.46 -5.80
CA VAL A 80 -1.26 -7.58 -6.22
C VAL A 80 -0.78 -6.12 -6.31
N GLN A 81 -0.02 -5.60 -5.34
CA GLN A 81 0.51 -4.24 -5.43
C GLN A 81 1.40 -4.05 -6.66
N VAL A 82 2.30 -5.00 -6.95
CA VAL A 82 3.16 -4.96 -8.14
C VAL A 82 2.31 -4.96 -9.41
N PHE A 83 1.33 -5.86 -9.48
CA PHE A 83 0.41 -5.96 -10.61
C PHE A 83 -0.33 -4.64 -10.87
N LEU A 84 -0.95 -4.06 -9.83
CA LEU A 84 -1.67 -2.80 -9.92
C LEU A 84 -0.79 -1.62 -10.36
N LYS A 85 0.50 -1.66 -10.02
CA LYS A 85 1.48 -0.64 -10.42
C LYS A 85 2.03 -0.83 -11.84
N SER A 86 1.84 -1.99 -12.44
CA SER A 86 2.46 -2.36 -13.73
C SER A 86 1.59 -1.98 -14.94
N ASP A 87 0.27 -1.94 -14.78
CA ASP A 87 -0.68 -1.68 -15.85
C ASP A 87 -1.74 -0.68 -15.36
N ASP A 88 -1.85 0.45 -16.07
CA ASP A 88 -2.73 1.57 -15.72
C ASP A 88 -4.21 1.29 -16.01
N LEU A 89 -4.54 0.24 -16.78
CA LEU A 89 -5.90 -0.18 -17.13
C LEU A 89 -6.27 -1.58 -16.59
N CYS A 90 -5.42 -2.19 -15.75
CA CYS A 90 -5.58 -3.57 -15.29
C CYS A 90 -6.94 -3.88 -14.63
N LEU A 91 -7.58 -2.88 -14.03
CA LEU A 91 -8.84 -3.02 -13.32
C LEU A 91 -10.06 -2.97 -14.24
N THR A 92 -9.94 -2.41 -15.44
CA THR A 92 -11.03 -2.26 -16.42
C THR A 92 -11.11 -3.40 -17.44
N ARG A 93 -10.14 -4.32 -17.46
CA ARG A 93 -9.98 -5.36 -18.48
C ARG A 93 -11.00 -6.51 -18.41
N GLU A 94 -12.08 -6.41 -17.65
CA GLU A 94 -13.15 -7.43 -17.64
C GLU A 94 -14.10 -7.24 -18.85
N GLU A 95 -13.53 -7.39 -20.06
CA GLU A 95 -14.27 -7.45 -21.32
C GLU A 95 -15.10 -8.74 -21.37
N GLY A 96 -16.38 -8.66 -20.99
CA GLY A 96 -17.33 -9.77 -21.12
C GLY A 96 -18.31 -9.95 -19.96
N ALA A 97 -18.15 -9.22 -18.85
CA ALA A 97 -19.12 -9.27 -17.75
C ALA A 97 -20.39 -8.47 -18.10
N ARG A 98 -21.55 -9.13 -18.06
CA ARG A 98 -22.87 -8.52 -18.36
C ARG A 98 -23.29 -7.43 -17.36
N LYS A 99 -22.62 -7.35 -16.20
CA LYS A 99 -22.78 -6.30 -15.17
C LYS A 99 -21.41 -5.92 -14.59
N PRO A 100 -21.14 -4.62 -14.38
CA PRO A 100 -19.90 -4.17 -13.74
C PRO A 100 -19.85 -4.66 -12.28
N ARG A 101 -18.69 -5.19 -11.88
CA ARG A 101 -18.43 -5.59 -10.49
C ARG A 101 -18.07 -4.34 -9.67
N PRO A 102 -18.60 -4.19 -8.43
CA PRO A 102 -18.19 -3.10 -7.57
C PRO A 102 -16.68 -3.16 -7.35
N THR A 103 -15.99 -2.06 -7.62
CA THR A 103 -14.53 -1.96 -7.55
C THR A 103 -14.16 -0.67 -6.84
N LEU A 104 -13.33 -0.74 -5.80
CA LEU A 104 -12.79 0.43 -5.13
C LEU A 104 -11.28 0.53 -5.41
N PRO A 105 -10.83 1.33 -6.38
CA PRO A 105 -9.42 1.43 -6.75
C PRO A 105 -8.62 2.17 -5.68
N SER A 106 -7.31 1.87 -5.60
CA SER A 106 -6.39 2.66 -4.78
C SER A 106 -6.14 4.02 -5.43
N VAL A 107 -6.60 5.09 -4.78
CA VAL A 107 -6.38 6.48 -5.23
C VAL A 107 -4.89 6.78 -5.41
N HIS A 108 -4.04 6.25 -4.53
CA HIS A 108 -2.59 6.46 -4.62
C HIS A 108 -1.99 5.83 -5.88
N ILE A 109 -2.41 4.62 -6.25
CA ILE A 109 -1.92 3.95 -7.46
C ILE A 109 -2.46 4.64 -8.72
N LEU A 110 -3.73 5.06 -8.73
CA LEU A 110 -4.28 5.85 -9.83
C LEU A 110 -3.52 7.17 -10.02
N ALA A 111 -3.23 7.89 -8.93
CA ALA A 111 -2.46 9.12 -8.99
C ALA A 111 -1.03 8.87 -9.50
N MET A 112 -0.41 7.77 -9.09
CA MET A 112 0.91 7.36 -9.60
C MET A 112 0.88 7.16 -11.12
N HIS A 113 -0.13 6.46 -11.67
CA HIS A 113 -0.28 6.26 -13.11
C HIS A 113 -0.49 7.57 -13.87
N VAL A 114 -1.33 8.47 -13.35
CA VAL A 114 -1.51 9.82 -13.93
C VAL A 114 -0.19 10.59 -13.91
N GLN A 115 0.52 10.61 -12.78
CA GLN A 115 1.79 11.30 -12.66
C GLN A 115 2.86 10.77 -13.63
N GLN A 116 2.93 9.44 -13.82
CA GLN A 116 3.83 8.84 -14.81
C GLN A 116 3.50 9.31 -16.23
N LEU A 117 2.21 9.37 -16.57
CA LEU A 117 1.75 9.89 -17.86
C LEU A 117 1.99 11.40 -18.02
N GLU A 118 2.15 12.16 -16.94
CA GLU A 118 2.44 13.60 -16.98
C GLU A 118 3.91 13.93 -17.26
N ILE A 119 4.83 12.96 -17.12
CA ILE A 119 6.27 13.18 -17.33
C ILE A 119 6.57 13.70 -18.75
N GLY A 120 7.43 14.73 -18.83
CA GLY A 120 7.85 15.36 -20.09
C GLY A 120 6.88 16.42 -20.64
N ALA A 121 7.25 17.05 -21.76
CA ALA A 121 6.46 18.16 -22.33
C ALA A 121 5.11 17.72 -22.92
N PHE A 122 4.08 18.54 -22.73
CA PHE A 122 2.75 18.38 -23.34
C PHE A 122 2.63 18.94 -24.75
N THR A 123 3.58 19.78 -25.16
CA THR A 123 3.63 20.40 -26.48
C THR A 123 4.84 19.89 -27.25
N LEU A 124 4.74 19.95 -28.57
CA LEU A 124 5.85 19.80 -29.50
C LEU A 124 6.61 21.14 -29.59
N ALA A 125 7.81 21.13 -30.17
CA ALA A 125 8.58 22.36 -30.42
C ALA A 125 7.82 23.36 -31.31
N THR A 126 6.86 22.88 -32.11
CA THR A 126 5.96 23.69 -32.93
C THR A 126 4.86 24.41 -32.13
N GLY A 127 4.75 24.16 -30.83
CA GLY A 127 3.66 24.64 -29.98
C GLY A 127 2.40 23.77 -29.99
N ALA A 128 2.30 22.80 -30.90
CA ALA A 128 1.14 21.90 -30.97
C ALA A 128 1.06 20.92 -29.79
N TYR A 129 -0.15 20.59 -29.32
CA TYR A 129 -0.36 19.65 -28.21
C TYR A 129 -0.16 18.19 -28.61
N LYS A 130 0.42 17.41 -27.69
CA LYS A 130 0.54 15.95 -27.79
C LYS A 130 -0.77 15.27 -27.39
N TRP A 131 -1.72 15.21 -28.32
CA TRP A 131 -3.06 14.64 -28.08
C TRP A 131 -3.06 13.20 -27.56
N ASN A 132 -2.11 12.35 -27.96
CA ASN A 132 -2.00 10.98 -27.43
C ASN A 132 -1.77 10.97 -25.92
N LYS A 133 -0.93 11.89 -25.41
CA LYS A 133 -0.64 12.02 -23.99
C LYS A 133 -1.90 12.42 -23.21
N LEU A 134 -2.59 13.46 -23.70
CA LEU A 134 -3.85 13.92 -23.11
C LEU A 134 -4.93 12.83 -23.12
N ARG A 135 -5.05 12.07 -24.22
CA ARG A 135 -5.98 10.93 -24.32
C ARG A 135 -5.64 9.82 -23.32
N ASN A 136 -4.38 9.49 -23.12
CA ASN A 136 -4.00 8.45 -22.16
C ASN A 136 -4.32 8.86 -20.72
N ILE A 137 -4.02 10.11 -20.35
CA ILE A 137 -4.40 10.64 -19.03
C ILE A 137 -5.92 10.61 -18.85
N ALA A 138 -6.67 11.05 -19.87
CA ALA A 138 -8.13 11.00 -19.83
C ALA A 138 -8.65 9.56 -19.67
N LYS A 139 -8.06 8.57 -20.36
CA LYS A 139 -8.42 7.15 -20.19
C LYS A 139 -8.25 6.69 -18.75
N VAL A 140 -7.13 7.00 -18.10
CA VAL A 140 -6.89 6.62 -16.70
C VAL A 140 -7.90 7.29 -15.76
N ALA A 141 -8.14 8.58 -15.95
CA ALA A 141 -9.11 9.33 -15.15
C ALA A 141 -10.55 8.82 -15.32
N SER A 142 -10.96 8.49 -16.55
CA SER A 142 -12.31 8.02 -16.86
C SER A 142 -12.67 6.69 -16.20
N GLN A 143 -11.68 5.85 -15.83
CA GLN A 143 -11.96 4.62 -15.09
C GLN A 143 -12.65 4.88 -13.75
N VAL A 144 -12.35 6.01 -13.09
CA VAL A 144 -12.95 6.37 -11.81
C VAL A 144 -14.48 6.47 -11.92
N GLN A 145 -14.97 7.01 -13.05
CA GLN A 145 -16.40 7.09 -13.31
C GLN A 145 -17.00 5.69 -13.53
N ALA A 146 -16.34 4.84 -14.32
CA ALA A 146 -16.78 3.47 -14.54
C ALA A 146 -16.90 2.66 -13.23
N PHE A 147 -15.97 2.85 -12.28
CA PHE A 147 -16.05 2.17 -10.99
C PHE A 147 -17.18 2.67 -10.07
N GLN A 148 -17.71 3.88 -10.31
CA GLN A 148 -18.83 4.43 -9.54
C GLN A 148 -20.18 3.83 -9.96
N GLU A 149 -20.27 3.20 -11.13
CA GLU A 149 -21.51 2.62 -11.66
C GLU A 149 -22.01 1.41 -10.85
N ALA A 150 -21.11 0.71 -10.16
CA ALA A 150 -21.42 -0.46 -9.36
C ALA A 150 -21.13 -0.22 -7.87
N ALA A 151 -22.18 -0.21 -7.05
CA ALA A 151 -22.08 -0.09 -5.60
C ALA A 151 -21.86 -1.45 -4.91
N PHE A 152 -21.13 -1.44 -3.80
CA PHE A 152 -21.00 -2.63 -2.94
C PHE A 152 -22.34 -2.98 -2.27
N PRO A 153 -22.72 -4.26 -2.19
CA PRO A 153 -24.02 -4.69 -1.65
C PRO A 153 -24.04 -4.76 -0.11
N TYR A 154 -23.23 -3.95 0.58
CA TYR A 154 -23.16 -3.97 2.04
C TYR A 154 -24.17 -2.99 2.65
N SER A 155 -24.90 -3.46 3.67
CA SER A 155 -25.75 -2.57 4.47
C SER A 155 -24.90 -1.77 5.47
N PRO A 156 -25.14 -0.45 5.63
CA PRO A 156 -24.34 0.37 6.51
C PRO A 156 -24.67 0.11 7.99
N ASP A 157 -23.70 -0.41 8.75
CA ASP A 157 -23.75 -0.39 10.21
C ASP A 157 -23.18 0.95 10.72
N ARG A 158 -24.07 1.87 11.09
CA ARG A 158 -23.69 3.22 11.53
C ARG A 158 -22.90 3.23 12.84
N ARG A 159 -23.20 2.30 13.76
CA ARG A 159 -22.53 2.24 15.07
C ARG A 159 -21.09 1.77 14.90
N LEU A 160 -20.91 0.69 14.16
CA LEU A 160 -19.58 0.17 13.85
C LEU A 160 -18.75 1.19 13.07
N GLN A 161 -19.33 1.83 12.05
CA GLN A 161 -18.63 2.86 11.28
C GLN A 161 -18.21 4.05 12.14
N ALA A 162 -19.07 4.54 13.04
CA ALA A 162 -18.73 5.64 13.95
C ALA A 162 -17.59 5.26 14.90
N TYR A 163 -17.63 4.05 15.46
CA TYR A 163 -16.57 3.50 16.29
C TYR A 163 -15.23 3.44 15.52
N LEU A 164 -15.22 2.85 14.33
CA LEU A 164 -14.02 2.73 13.50
C LEU A 164 -13.48 4.10 13.10
N ARG A 165 -14.33 5.04 12.67
CA ARG A 165 -13.89 6.41 12.32
C ARG A 165 -13.23 7.11 13.50
N ARG A 166 -13.81 7.00 14.71
CA ARG A 166 -13.22 7.56 15.93
C ARG A 166 -11.87 6.92 16.23
N ARG A 167 -11.79 5.58 16.19
CA ARG A 167 -10.56 4.85 16.50
C ARG A 167 -9.44 5.15 15.51
N ILE A 168 -9.76 5.19 14.21
CA ILE A 168 -8.84 5.59 13.15
C ILE A 168 -8.35 7.01 13.39
N ALA A 169 -9.23 7.97 13.67
CA ALA A 169 -8.83 9.35 13.91
C ALA A 169 -7.90 9.50 15.12
N GLN A 170 -8.17 8.77 16.21
CA GLN A 170 -7.34 8.80 17.42
C GLN A 170 -5.93 8.28 17.17
N LEU A 171 -5.80 7.15 16.47
CA LEU A 171 -4.51 6.47 16.29
C LEU A 171 -3.75 6.93 15.04
N ALA A 172 -4.43 7.48 14.03
CA ALA A 172 -3.76 8.06 12.87
C ALA A 172 -2.95 9.32 13.22
N ALA A 173 -3.33 10.02 14.30
CA ALA A 173 -2.65 11.21 14.82
C ALA A 173 -1.51 10.87 15.80
N SER A 174 -1.54 9.68 16.42
CA SER A 174 -0.47 9.21 17.29
C SER A 174 0.74 8.84 16.44
N ALA A 175 1.86 9.56 16.59
CA ALA A 175 3.08 9.25 15.87
C ALA A 175 3.53 7.83 16.25
N VAL A 176 3.46 6.92 15.28
CA VAL A 176 3.87 5.51 15.44
C VAL A 176 5.32 5.38 15.93
N HIS A 177 6.17 6.37 15.65
CA HIS A 177 7.54 6.47 16.14
C HIS A 177 7.67 6.76 17.64
N LEU A 178 6.68 7.40 18.27
CA LEU A 178 6.67 7.69 19.72
C LEU A 178 6.16 6.52 20.57
N LEU A 179 5.63 5.48 19.93
CA LEU A 179 5.08 4.28 20.59
C LEU A 179 6.04 3.09 20.54
N ALA A 180 7.20 3.22 19.89
CA ALA A 180 8.26 2.25 20.03
C ALA A 180 8.79 2.34 21.47
N PRO A 181 8.76 1.26 22.27
CA PRO A 181 9.45 1.27 23.55
C PRO A 181 10.92 1.57 23.28
N ASP A 182 11.54 2.43 24.10
CA ASP A 182 12.97 2.76 24.07
C ASP A 182 13.79 1.47 23.99
N GLY A 183 14.11 1.07 22.76
CA GLY A 183 14.74 -0.18 22.41
C GLY A 183 15.91 0.17 21.51
N ASP A 184 16.95 0.66 22.16
CA ASP A 184 18.35 0.77 21.71
C ASP A 184 18.60 1.24 20.28
N SER A 185 19.09 2.48 20.16
CA SER A 185 20.43 2.87 19.70
C SER A 185 21.20 2.05 18.63
N GLY A 186 20.57 1.15 17.87
CA GLY A 186 21.21 0.23 16.93
C GLY A 186 20.79 0.41 15.46
N LEU A 187 19.71 1.13 15.18
CA LEU A 187 19.19 1.28 13.81
C LEU A 187 20.03 2.22 12.92
N GLN A 188 20.83 3.12 13.51
CA GLN A 188 21.75 3.98 12.75
C GLN A 188 23.09 3.32 12.39
N GLN A 189 23.56 2.32 13.15
CA GLN A 189 24.83 1.67 12.85
C GLN A 189 24.76 0.70 11.65
N SER A 190 23.59 0.12 11.38
CA SER A 190 23.42 -0.89 10.33
C SER A 190 23.43 -0.29 8.92
N SER A 191 22.80 0.87 8.73
CA SER A 191 22.81 1.56 7.43
C SER A 191 24.19 2.15 7.11
N GLU A 192 24.91 2.71 8.09
CA GLU A 192 26.29 3.20 7.89
C GLU A 192 27.26 2.06 7.58
N SER A 193 27.12 0.90 8.24
CA SER A 193 27.97 -0.28 7.99
C SER A 193 27.76 -0.83 6.56
N GLN A 194 26.52 -0.90 6.08
CA GLN A 194 26.23 -1.31 4.71
C GLN A 194 26.72 -0.28 3.68
N THR A 195 26.56 1.01 3.97
CA THR A 195 27.00 2.09 3.07
C THR A 195 28.52 2.13 2.96
N ARG A 196 29.25 1.95 4.07
CA ARG A 196 30.73 1.82 4.09
C ARG A 196 31.20 0.58 3.33
N LYS A 197 30.55 -0.57 3.47
CA LYS A 197 30.88 -1.80 2.71
C LYS A 197 30.65 -1.64 1.19
N ILE A 198 29.62 -0.91 0.80
CA ILE A 198 29.34 -0.61 -0.62
C ILE A 198 30.39 0.35 -1.17
N GLN A 199 30.76 1.40 -0.42
CA GLN A 199 31.80 2.34 -0.81
C GLN A 199 33.19 1.69 -0.91
N GLU A 200 33.54 0.78 0.01
CA GLU A 200 34.79 0.03 -0.07
C GLU A 200 34.86 -0.90 -1.29
N LYS A 201 33.75 -1.59 -1.63
CA LYS A 201 33.68 -2.40 -2.85
C LYS A 201 33.81 -1.55 -4.11
N LEU A 202 33.17 -0.38 -4.16
CA LEU A 202 33.29 0.55 -5.28
C LEU A 202 34.71 1.11 -5.44
N ARG A 203 35.40 1.37 -4.33
CA ARG A 203 36.79 1.85 -4.33
C ARG A 203 37.77 0.76 -4.80
N ARG A 204 37.56 -0.50 -4.43
CA ARG A 204 38.38 -1.64 -4.90
C ARG A 204 38.20 -1.90 -6.40
N MET A 205 36.98 -1.77 -6.94
CA MET A 205 36.75 -1.92 -8.38
C MET A 205 37.38 -0.78 -9.19
N LYS A 206 37.43 0.45 -8.67
CA LYS A 206 38.12 1.56 -9.36
C LYS A 206 39.64 1.40 -9.43
N ALA A 207 40.25 0.69 -8.48
CA ALA A 207 41.68 0.43 -8.47
C ALA A 207 42.11 -0.72 -9.40
N SER A 208 41.16 -1.52 -9.92
CA SER A 208 41.42 -2.60 -10.87
C SER A 208 41.27 -2.19 -12.34
N PHE A 209 41.07 -0.90 -12.63
CA PHE A 209 40.94 -0.36 -13.99
C PHE A 209 42.09 0.59 -14.39
N HIS A 210 43.23 0.52 -13.72
CA HIS A 210 44.51 1.11 -14.16
C HIS A 210 45.60 0.04 -14.16
#